data_AF-A0A7C8FVU9-F1
#
_entry.id   AF-A0A7C8FVU9-F1
#
_cell.length_a   1.000
_cell.length_b   1.000
_cell.length_c   1.000
_cell.angle_alpha   90.00
_cell.angle_beta   90.00
_cell.angle_gamma   90.00
#
_symmetry.space_group_name_H-M   'P 1'
#
loop_
_entity.id
_entity.type
_entity.pdbx_description
1 polymer ?
#
loop_
_entity_poly.entity_id
_entity_poly.type
_entity_poly.pdbx_seq_one_letter_code
_entity_poly.pdbx_strand_id
1 'polypeptide(L)'
;MRGWIDVAYLAKPKNLNGGLVARGASGLPALLHEGLEAAFVPPVIDAPRRARVRDVQALSEAEALVFFEGVEDLTVAEMLAGRRVLVREEAVDLAVLEEAEALPDWFGWSVEDARAGYVGEVASVDERATQPLLAVARPDGRETLVPLVDAFIAAVDEERRLIRLTCPDGLLDL
;
A
#
# COMPACT_ATOMS: atom_id res chain seq x y z
N MET A 1 -23.21 1.61 -2.02
CA MET A 1 -23.17 0.86 -0.75
C MET A 1 -21.93 1.37 -0.03
N ARG A 2 -22.05 2.04 1.12
CA ARG A 2 -20.87 2.62 1.80
C ARG A 2 -20.03 1.47 2.36
N GLY A 3 -18.84 1.26 1.79
CA GLY A 3 -17.99 0.12 2.06
C GLY A 3 -17.30 0.22 3.42
N TRP A 4 -16.94 -0.94 3.97
CA TRP A 4 -15.94 -1.02 5.02
C TRP A 4 -14.61 -1.39 4.36
N ILE A 5 -13.55 -0.68 4.72
CA ILE A 5 -12.21 -0.95 4.22
C ILE A 5 -11.41 -1.60 5.35
N ASP A 6 -10.70 -2.67 5.01
CA ASP A 6 -9.74 -3.32 5.89
C ASP A 6 -8.42 -2.55 5.84
N VAL A 7 -8.10 -1.83 6.92
CA VAL A 7 -6.95 -0.90 6.91
C VAL A 7 -5.77 -1.40 7.71
N ALA A 8 -5.99 -2.28 8.69
CA ALA A 8 -4.90 -2.80 9.49
C ALA A 8 -5.18 -4.17 10.13
N TYR A 9 -4.12 -4.83 10.54
CA TYR A 9 -4.10 -6.02 11.37
C TYR A 9 -3.40 -5.73 12.70
N LEU A 10 -4.05 -6.02 13.82
CA LEU A 10 -3.48 -5.86 15.15
C LEU A 10 -2.53 -7.02 15.43
N ALA A 11 -1.22 -6.80 15.31
CA ALA A 11 -0.23 -7.87 15.40
C ALA A 11 -0.01 -8.38 16.82
N LYS A 12 0.30 -7.47 17.76
CA LYS A 12 0.59 -7.83 19.15
C LYS A 12 0.40 -6.64 20.10
N PRO A 13 0.06 -6.88 21.37
CA PRO A 13 0.19 -5.85 22.39
C PRO A 13 1.67 -5.46 22.57
N LYS A 14 1.92 -4.18 22.83
CA LYS A 14 3.27 -3.66 23.07
C LYS A 14 3.46 -3.22 24.51
N ASN A 15 2.43 -2.64 25.12
CA ASN A 15 2.51 -1.96 26.41
C ASN A 15 1.41 -2.44 27.36
N LEU A 16 1.61 -2.21 28.67
CA LEU A 16 0.64 -2.57 29.71
C LEU A 16 -0.63 -1.70 29.73
N ASN A 17 -0.59 -0.52 29.08
CA ASN A 17 -1.68 0.44 28.99
C ASN A 17 -2.58 0.24 27.76
N GLY A 18 -2.65 -0.99 27.24
CA GLY A 18 -3.53 -1.34 26.11
C GLY A 18 -3.00 -0.98 24.72
N GLY A 19 -1.73 -0.59 24.58
CA GLY A 19 -1.12 -0.26 23.29
C GLY A 19 -0.95 -1.49 22.39
N LEU A 20 -1.37 -1.37 21.13
CA LEU A 20 -1.34 -2.43 20.12
C LEU A 20 -0.50 -2.03 18.92
N VAL A 21 0.33 -2.94 18.42
CA VAL A 21 0.99 -2.76 17.12
C VAL A 21 -0.01 -3.09 16.02
N ALA A 22 -0.43 -2.08 15.25
CA ALA A 22 -1.17 -2.24 14.02
C ALA A 22 -0.22 -2.29 12.82
N ARG A 23 -0.49 -3.21 11.90
CA ARG A 23 0.18 -3.34 10.61
C ARG A 23 -0.80 -3.00 9.51
N GLY A 24 -0.41 -2.18 8.54
CA GLY A 24 -1.23 -1.90 7.37
C GLY A 24 -1.69 -3.18 6.67
N ALA A 25 -2.96 -3.24 6.30
CA ALA A 25 -3.51 -4.38 5.55
C ALA A 25 -3.19 -4.24 4.06
N SER A 26 -2.94 -5.36 3.38
CA SER A 26 -2.76 -5.41 1.92
C SER A 26 -1.67 -4.47 1.36
N GLY A 27 -0.63 -4.15 2.14
CA GLY A 27 0.44 -3.24 1.71
C GLY A 27 0.09 -1.75 1.84
N LEU A 28 -1.10 -1.42 2.36
CA LEU A 28 -1.46 -0.04 2.67
C LEU A 28 -0.57 0.51 3.80
N PRO A 29 -0.27 1.82 3.80
CA PRO A 29 0.36 2.47 4.93
C PRO A 29 -0.52 2.40 6.17
N ALA A 30 0.01 2.76 7.34
CA ALA A 30 -0.78 2.86 8.55
C ALA A 30 -1.81 4.02 8.47
N LEU A 31 -3.01 3.74 7.94
CA LEU A 31 -4.09 4.72 7.74
C LEU A 31 -4.81 5.15 9.03
N LEU A 32 -4.42 4.59 10.17
CA LEU A 32 -5.01 4.90 11.47
C LEU A 32 -4.55 6.28 11.94
N HIS A 33 -5.50 7.13 12.32
CA HIS A 33 -5.26 8.45 12.88
C HIS A 33 -6.19 8.71 14.07
N GLU A 34 -5.82 9.65 14.92
CA GLU A 34 -6.60 10.00 16.11
C GLU A 34 -8.04 10.40 15.74
N GLY A 35 -9.01 9.86 16.49
CA GLY A 35 -10.43 10.10 16.26
C GLY A 35 -11.09 9.20 15.21
N LEU A 36 -10.35 8.32 14.52
CA LEU A 36 -10.93 7.37 13.57
C LEU A 36 -11.74 6.29 14.30
N GLU A 37 -12.95 5.99 13.83
CA GLU A 37 -13.76 4.90 14.37
C GLU A 37 -13.40 3.58 13.67
N ALA A 38 -12.87 2.65 14.45
CA ALA A 38 -12.43 1.34 14.03
C ALA A 38 -13.39 0.24 14.49
N ALA A 39 -13.67 -0.73 13.63
CA ALA A 39 -14.36 -1.98 13.93
C ALA A 39 -13.38 -3.14 13.94
N PHE A 40 -13.48 -4.00 14.96
CA PHE A 40 -12.59 -5.14 15.14
C PHE A 40 -13.26 -6.41 14.63
N VAL A 41 -12.58 -7.12 13.72
CA VAL A 41 -13.12 -8.31 13.04
C VAL A 41 -12.10 -9.46 13.11
N PRO A 42 -12.51 -10.66 13.55
CA PRO A 42 -13.82 -11.02 14.12
C PRO A 42 -14.05 -10.40 15.51
N PRO A 43 -15.31 -10.16 15.92
CA PRO A 43 -15.62 -9.60 17.23
C PRO A 43 -15.32 -10.59 18.36
N VAL A 44 -14.98 -10.06 19.53
CA VAL A 44 -14.74 -10.83 20.76
C VAL A 44 -15.83 -10.48 21.78
N ILE A 45 -16.24 -11.44 22.61
CA ILE A 45 -17.34 -11.27 23.57
C ILE A 45 -17.00 -10.24 24.66
N ASP A 46 -15.76 -10.29 25.17
CA ASP A 46 -15.29 -9.48 26.31
C ASP A 46 -14.34 -8.35 25.90
N ALA A 47 -14.36 -7.97 24.61
CA ALA A 47 -13.62 -6.81 24.12
C ALA A 47 -14.57 -5.90 23.32
N PRO A 48 -14.23 -4.59 23.20
CA PRO A 48 -14.99 -3.69 22.33
C PRO A 48 -15.10 -4.25 20.92
N ARG A 49 -16.29 -4.13 20.29
CA ARG A 49 -16.48 -4.47 18.87
C ARG A 49 -16.05 -3.33 17.94
N ARG A 50 -16.13 -2.11 18.46
CA ARG A 50 -15.71 -0.87 17.83
C ARG A 50 -15.07 0.01 18.88
N ALA A 51 -14.09 0.81 18.48
CA ALA A 51 -13.48 1.81 19.33
C ALA A 51 -12.95 2.96 18.49
N ARG A 52 -12.85 4.14 19.10
CA ARG A 52 -12.16 5.28 18.51
C ARG A 52 -10.66 5.18 18.78
N VAL A 53 -9.86 5.56 17.80
CA VAL A 53 -8.42 5.69 17.97
C VAL A 53 -8.15 6.90 18.88
N ARG A 54 -7.47 6.65 20.00
CA ARG A 54 -7.08 7.66 21.00
C ARG A 54 -5.73 8.29 20.67
N ASP A 55 -4.77 7.49 20.23
CA ASP A 55 -3.42 7.94 19.91
C ASP A 55 -2.77 6.97 18.90
N VAL A 56 -1.90 7.51 18.04
CA VAL A 56 -1.16 6.77 17.02
C VAL A 56 0.28 7.24 16.98
N GLN A 57 1.21 6.31 17.04
CA GLN A 57 2.63 6.56 16.93
C GLN A 57 3.20 5.69 15.80
N ALA A 58 3.63 6.32 14.71
CA ALA A 58 4.26 5.61 13.60
C ALA A 58 5.55 4.92 14.10
N LEU A 59 5.69 3.63 13.77
CA LEU A 59 6.90 2.85 14.04
C LEU A 59 7.72 2.65 12.77
N SER A 60 7.04 2.41 11.64
CA SER A 60 7.59 2.34 10.29
C SER A 60 6.52 2.76 9.27
N GLU A 61 6.80 2.68 7.97
CA GLU A 61 5.80 2.99 6.92
C GLU A 61 4.54 2.12 7.01
N ALA A 62 4.69 0.85 7.42
CA ALA A 62 3.59 -0.12 7.49
C ALA A 62 3.19 -0.51 8.92
N GLU A 63 3.91 -0.08 9.96
CA GLU A 63 3.58 -0.38 11.36
C GLU A 63 3.34 0.89 12.18
N ALA A 64 2.29 0.88 12.99
CA ALA A 64 2.00 1.92 13.97
C ALA A 64 1.66 1.32 15.33
N LEU A 65 2.07 1.98 16.41
CA LEU A 65 1.55 1.73 17.74
C LEU A 65 0.26 2.54 17.90
N VAL A 66 -0.86 1.87 18.16
CA VAL A 66 -2.18 2.48 18.30
C VAL A 66 -2.78 2.20 19.66
N PHE A 67 -3.50 3.21 20.16
CA PHE A 67 -4.28 3.16 21.37
C PHE A 67 -5.74 3.41 21.02
N PHE A 68 -6.65 2.63 21.61
CA PHE A 68 -8.09 2.77 21.38
C PHE A 68 -8.81 3.16 22.67
N GLU A 69 -9.86 3.97 22.55
CA GLU A 69 -10.79 4.25 23.64
C GLU A 69 -11.42 2.94 24.15
N GLY A 70 -11.43 2.72 25.47
CA GLY A 70 -11.92 1.48 26.07
C GLY A 70 -10.95 0.29 26.02
N VAL A 71 -9.75 0.47 25.46
CA VAL A 71 -8.63 -0.49 25.56
C VAL A 71 -7.55 0.18 26.41
N GLU A 72 -7.53 -0.16 27.69
CA GLU A 72 -6.70 0.53 28.71
C GLU A 72 -5.72 -0.42 29.41
N ASP A 73 -5.87 -1.72 29.20
CA ASP A 73 -5.02 -2.74 29.81
C ASP A 73 -4.52 -3.78 28.80
N LEU A 74 -3.50 -4.52 29.22
CA LEU A 74 -2.89 -5.58 28.42
C LEU A 74 -3.89 -6.69 28.08
N THR A 75 -4.81 -7.03 28.98
CA THR A 75 -5.76 -8.14 28.82
C THR A 75 -6.69 -7.92 27.63
N VAL A 76 -7.29 -6.73 27.54
CA VAL A 76 -8.17 -6.37 26.41
C VAL A 76 -7.35 -6.25 25.11
N ALA A 77 -6.13 -5.72 25.19
CA ALA A 77 -5.24 -5.67 24.03
C ALA A 77 -4.88 -7.07 23.52
N GLU A 78 -4.57 -8.03 24.39
CA GLU A 78 -4.33 -9.43 24.03
C GLU A 78 -5.55 -10.07 23.36
N MET A 79 -6.76 -9.77 23.85
CA MET A 79 -8.00 -10.23 23.21
C MET A 79 -8.19 -9.66 21.81
N LEU A 80 -7.75 -8.42 21.55
CA LEU A 80 -7.83 -7.79 20.24
C LEU A 80 -6.64 -8.12 19.33
N ALA A 81 -5.56 -8.68 19.87
CA ALA A 81 -4.43 -9.14 19.06
C ALA A 81 -4.90 -10.21 18.06
N GLY A 82 -4.42 -10.11 16.83
CA GLY A 82 -4.83 -10.96 15.72
C GLY A 82 -6.10 -10.55 15.00
N ARG A 83 -6.74 -9.43 15.36
CA ARG A 83 -7.97 -8.96 14.71
C ARG A 83 -7.65 -7.96 13.60
N ARG A 84 -8.51 -7.92 12.60
CA ARG A 84 -8.51 -6.94 11.52
C ARG A 84 -9.26 -5.69 11.97
N VAL A 85 -8.77 -4.54 11.52
CA VAL A 85 -9.32 -3.23 11.79
C VAL A 85 -9.98 -2.74 10.51
N LEU A 86 -11.31 -2.63 10.57
CA LEU A 86 -12.11 -2.10 9.49
C LEU A 86 -12.58 -0.70 9.84
N VAL A 87 -12.55 0.20 8.86
CA VAL A 87 -13.05 1.57 9.00
C VAL A 87 -14.04 1.86 7.88
N ARG A 88 -14.84 2.92 8.04
CA ARG A 88 -15.72 3.36 6.97
C ARG A 88 -14.89 4.03 5.88
N GLU A 89 -15.19 3.70 4.64
CA GLU A 89 -14.56 4.30 3.45
C GLU A 89 -14.57 5.84 3.47
N GLU A 90 -15.67 6.45 3.90
CA GLU A 90 -15.80 7.92 4.02
C GLU A 90 -14.95 8.57 5.12
N ALA A 91 -14.38 7.77 6.03
CA ALA A 91 -13.53 8.23 7.12
C ALA A 91 -12.04 8.04 6.82
N VAL A 92 -11.71 7.44 5.68
CA VAL A 92 -10.33 7.36 5.17
C VAL A 92 -10.13 8.51 4.21
N ASP A 93 -9.00 9.20 4.33
CA ASP A 93 -8.62 10.16 3.30
C ASP A 93 -8.27 9.38 2.03
N LEU A 94 -9.15 9.47 1.03
CA LEU A 94 -8.96 8.82 -0.26
C LEU A 94 -7.66 9.27 -0.92
N ALA A 95 -7.15 10.47 -0.62
CA ALA A 95 -5.86 10.92 -1.15
C ALA A 95 -4.69 10.05 -0.65
N VAL A 96 -4.75 9.52 0.57
CA VAL A 96 -3.71 8.64 1.13
C VAL A 96 -3.82 7.22 0.55
N LEU A 97 -5.04 6.79 0.19
CA LEU A 97 -5.25 5.55 -0.56
C LEU A 97 -4.77 5.70 -2.01
N GLU A 98 -5.09 6.82 -2.64
CA GLU A 98 -4.62 7.18 -3.97
C GLU A 98 -3.09 7.32 -3.99
N GLU A 99 -2.43 7.88 -2.97
CA GLU A 99 -0.95 7.93 -2.89
C GLU A 99 -0.33 6.54 -2.68
N ALA A 100 -1.00 5.65 -1.94
CA ALA A 100 -0.55 4.27 -1.75
C ALA A 100 -0.77 3.40 -3.00
N GLU A 101 -1.77 3.74 -3.82
CA GLU A 101 -2.05 3.12 -5.12
C GLU A 101 -1.43 3.89 -6.30
N ALA A 102 -0.90 5.09 -6.07
CA ALA A 102 -0.36 5.96 -7.10
C ALA A 102 0.91 5.34 -7.65
N LEU A 103 0.89 5.09 -8.95
CA LEU A 103 2.09 4.70 -9.65
C LEU A 103 3.09 5.86 -9.57
N PRO A 104 4.38 5.58 -9.32
CA PRO A 104 5.37 6.65 -9.20
C PRO A 104 5.46 7.46 -10.50
N ASP A 105 5.68 8.78 -10.39
CA ASP A 105 5.90 9.63 -11.56
C ASP A 105 7.27 9.33 -12.18
N TRP A 106 7.27 8.37 -13.09
CA TRP A 106 8.45 7.94 -13.84
C TRP A 106 8.61 8.67 -15.17
N PHE A 107 7.86 9.74 -15.43
CA PHE A 107 7.96 10.45 -16.70
C PHE A 107 9.41 10.89 -17.00
N GLY A 108 9.91 10.53 -18.19
CA GLY A 108 11.28 10.81 -18.63
C GLY A 108 12.36 9.93 -17.99
N TRP A 109 12.01 8.86 -17.27
CA TRP A 109 12.97 7.89 -16.78
C TRP A 109 13.44 6.96 -17.90
N SER A 110 14.71 6.56 -17.85
CA SER A 110 15.26 5.58 -18.79
C SER A 110 14.69 4.20 -18.51
N VAL A 111 14.45 3.42 -19.57
CA VAL A 111 14.01 2.03 -19.49
C VAL A 111 15.04 1.14 -20.18
N GLU A 112 15.56 0.18 -19.43
CA GLU A 112 16.47 -0.85 -19.92
C GLU A 112 15.84 -2.22 -19.71
N ASP A 113 15.98 -3.12 -20.68
CA ASP A 113 15.64 -4.52 -20.55
C ASP A 113 16.91 -5.36 -20.39
N ALA A 114 16.85 -6.39 -19.55
CA ALA A 114 17.99 -7.27 -19.26
C ALA A 114 18.52 -7.99 -20.51
N ARG A 115 17.69 -8.17 -21.55
CA ARG A 115 18.05 -8.84 -22.80
C ARG A 115 18.25 -7.85 -23.94
N ALA A 116 17.32 -6.91 -24.12
CA ALA A 116 17.33 -5.96 -25.24
C ALA A 116 18.22 -4.73 -25.00
N GLY A 117 18.66 -4.50 -23.76
CA GLY A 117 19.41 -3.31 -23.39
C GLY A 117 18.52 -2.07 -23.34
N TYR A 118 19.03 -0.92 -23.76
CA TYR A 118 18.25 0.33 -23.72
C TYR A 118 17.03 0.27 -24.63
N VAL A 119 15.84 0.47 -24.05
CA VAL A 119 14.55 0.42 -24.75
C VAL A 119 14.09 1.82 -25.14
N GLY A 120 14.21 2.79 -24.22
CA GLY A 120 13.72 4.15 -24.43
C GLY A 120 13.48 4.89 -23.12
N GLU A 121 12.62 5.91 -23.16
CA GLU A 121 12.24 6.72 -22.00
C GLU A 121 10.74 6.55 -21.70
N VAL A 122 10.35 6.62 -20.43
CA VAL A 122 8.95 6.55 -20.02
C VAL A 122 8.21 7.80 -20.49
N ALA A 123 7.19 7.60 -21.32
CA ALA A 123 6.32 8.66 -21.83
C ALA A 123 5.07 8.86 -20.96
N SER A 124 4.54 7.78 -20.38
CA SER A 124 3.41 7.83 -19.44
C SER A 124 3.18 6.46 -18.81
N VAL A 125 2.37 6.43 -17.76
CA VAL A 125 1.78 5.20 -17.23
C VAL A 125 0.27 5.27 -17.48
N ASP A 126 -0.28 4.31 -18.23
CA ASP A 126 -1.71 4.25 -18.55
C ASP A 126 -2.44 3.33 -17.56
N GLU A 127 -3.31 3.96 -16.77
CA GLU A 127 -4.14 3.33 -15.72
C GLU A 127 -5.53 2.94 -16.22
N ARG A 128 -5.93 3.32 -17.44
CA ARG A 128 -7.27 3.04 -17.97
C ARG A 128 -7.47 1.58 -18.36
N ALA A 129 -6.37 0.83 -18.47
CA ALA A 129 -6.39 -0.59 -18.76
C ALA A 129 -6.66 -1.41 -17.48
N THR A 130 -7.25 -2.60 -17.64
CA THR A 130 -7.49 -3.55 -16.52
C THR A 130 -6.20 -3.91 -15.76
N GLN A 131 -5.05 -3.69 -16.38
CA GLN A 131 -3.71 -3.77 -15.78
C GLN A 131 -2.93 -2.50 -16.19
N PRO A 132 -2.16 -1.86 -15.30
CA PRO A 132 -1.38 -0.67 -15.66
C PRO A 132 -0.37 -0.98 -16.76
N LEU A 133 -0.22 -0.06 -17.71
CA LEU A 133 0.73 -0.18 -18.82
C LEU A 133 1.76 0.96 -18.76
N LEU A 134 3.03 0.61 -18.83
CA LEU A 134 4.13 1.56 -18.99
C LEU A 134 4.32 1.87 -20.47
N ALA A 135 4.05 3.11 -20.88
CA ALA A 135 4.32 3.59 -22.23
C ALA A 135 5.77 4.06 -22.33
N VAL A 136 6.55 3.43 -23.19
CA VAL A 136 7.96 3.73 -23.41
C VAL A 136 8.14 4.31 -24.81
N ALA A 137 8.59 5.56 -24.89
CA ALA A 137 8.99 6.23 -26.11
C ALA A 137 10.36 5.70 -26.54
N ARG A 138 10.41 5.05 -27.70
CA ARG A 138 11.63 4.49 -28.26
C ARG A 138 12.42 5.53 -29.05
N PRO A 139 13.74 5.35 -29.19
CA PRO A 139 14.58 6.20 -30.05
C PRO A 139 14.16 6.21 -31.53
N ASP A 140 13.47 5.16 -32.00
CA ASP A 140 12.96 5.05 -33.37
C ASP A 140 11.62 5.78 -33.59
N GLY A 141 11.11 6.46 -32.54
CA GLY A 141 9.86 7.21 -32.57
C GLY A 141 8.60 6.36 -32.38
N ARG A 142 8.73 5.03 -32.17
CA ARG A 142 7.61 4.17 -31.77
C ARG A 142 7.35 4.29 -30.27
N GLU A 143 6.14 3.95 -29.88
CA GLU A 143 5.76 3.77 -28.48
C GLU A 143 5.53 2.28 -28.22
N THR A 144 6.12 1.75 -27.15
CA THR A 144 5.89 0.38 -26.69
C THR A 144 5.14 0.42 -25.37
N LEU A 145 4.05 -0.34 -25.30
CA LEU A 145 3.31 -0.56 -24.05
C LEU A 145 3.83 -1.82 -23.37
N VAL A 146 4.40 -1.66 -22.18
CA VAL A 146 4.87 -2.77 -21.36
C VAL A 146 3.95 -2.94 -20.16
N PRO A 147 3.34 -4.13 -19.93
CA PRO A 147 2.57 -4.37 -18.73
C PRO A 147 3.39 -4.13 -17.47
N LEU A 148 2.90 -3.27 -16.58
CA LEU A 148 3.57 -2.96 -15.33
C LEU A 148 3.19 -3.99 -14.26
N VAL A 149 3.87 -5.14 -14.32
CA VAL A 149 3.69 -6.25 -13.37
C VAL A 149 5.02 -6.56 -12.69
N ASP A 150 4.98 -6.96 -11.42
CA ASP A 150 6.18 -7.28 -10.63
C ASP A 150 7.10 -8.31 -11.30
N ALA A 151 6.51 -9.23 -12.08
CA ALA A 151 7.27 -10.24 -12.81
C ALA A 151 8.22 -9.65 -13.88
N PHE A 152 7.95 -8.44 -14.37
CA PHE A 152 8.76 -7.77 -15.39
C PHE A 152 9.70 -6.74 -14.78
N ILE A 153 9.44 -6.22 -13.59
CA ILE A 153 10.29 -5.21 -12.95
C ILE A 153 11.44 -5.92 -12.24
N ALA A 154 12.65 -5.81 -12.80
CA ALA A 154 13.86 -6.39 -12.20
C ALA A 154 14.47 -5.46 -11.13
N ALA A 155 14.46 -4.15 -11.38
CA ALA A 155 14.89 -3.13 -10.41
C ALA A 155 14.40 -1.74 -10.80
N VAL A 156 14.29 -0.85 -9.82
CA VAL A 156 14.05 0.60 -10.00
C VAL A 156 15.19 1.33 -9.30
N ASP A 157 15.93 2.15 -10.05
CA ASP A 157 17.06 2.95 -9.56
C ASP A 157 16.65 4.43 -9.60
N GLU A 158 16.26 4.95 -8.44
CA GLU A 158 15.73 6.32 -8.31
C GLU A 158 16.82 7.39 -8.47
N GLU A 159 18.05 7.11 -8.03
CA GLU A 159 19.17 8.05 -8.17
C GLU A 159 19.50 8.29 -9.65
N ARG A 160 19.41 7.24 -10.47
CA ARG A 160 19.68 7.30 -11.91
C ARG A 160 18.44 7.53 -12.76
N ARG A 161 17.25 7.53 -12.17
CA ARG A 161 15.96 7.57 -12.88
C ARG A 161 15.89 6.49 -13.96
N LEU A 162 16.17 5.24 -13.57
CA LEU A 162 16.28 4.10 -14.45
C LEU A 162 15.38 2.95 -13.98
N ILE A 163 14.55 2.43 -14.88
CA ILE A 163 13.74 1.22 -14.67
C ILE A 163 14.40 0.08 -15.44
N ARG A 164 14.70 -1.01 -14.74
CA ARG A 164 15.21 -2.24 -15.34
C ARG A 164 14.11 -3.29 -15.43
N LEU A 165 13.85 -3.73 -16.65
CA LEU A 165 12.85 -4.71 -16.98
C LEU A 165 13.48 -6.06 -17.36
N THR A 166 12.70 -7.11 -17.25
CA THR A 166 12.98 -8.43 -17.81
C THR A 166 11.73 -8.90 -18.54
N CYS A 167 11.56 -8.38 -19.74
CA CYS A 167 10.43 -8.69 -20.59
C CYS A 167 10.57 -10.08 -21.24
N PRO A 168 9.46 -10.80 -21.49
CA PRO A 168 9.47 -12.01 -22.29
C PRO A 168 9.83 -11.72 -23.75
N ASP A 169 10.38 -12.73 -24.42
CA ASP A 169 10.79 -12.62 -25.84
C ASP A 169 9.61 -12.22 -26.72
N GLY A 170 9.85 -11.31 -27.67
CA GLY A 170 8.83 -10.80 -28.59
C GLY A 170 7.96 -9.66 -28.06
N LEU A 171 7.97 -9.36 -26.75
CA LEU A 171 7.18 -8.25 -26.20
C LEU A 171 7.69 -6.89 -26.68
N LEU A 172 9.01 -6.77 -26.83
CA LEU A 172 9.68 -5.54 -27.27
C LEU A 172 9.91 -5.49 -28.78
N ASP A 173 9.46 -6.47 -29.55
CA ASP A 173 9.66 -6.50 -31.01
C ASP A 173 8.47 -5.91 -31.80
N LEU A 174 7.39 -5.55 -31.09
CA LEU A 174 6.16 -4.96 -31.62
C LEU A 174 6.33 -3.47 -31.98
#